data_AF-A0A553H0A1-F1
#
_entry.id   AF-A0A553H0A1-F1
#
_cell.length_a   1.000
_cell.length_b   1.000
_cell.length_c   1.000
_cell.angle_alpha   90.00
_cell.angle_beta   90.00
_cell.angle_gamma   90.00
#
_symmetry.space_group_name_H-M   'P 1'
#
loop_
_entity.id
_entity.type
_entity.pdbx_description
1 polymer ?
#
loop_
_entity_poly.entity_id
_entity_poly.type
_entity_poly.pdbx_seq_one_letter_code
_entity_poly.pdbx_strand_id
1 'polypeptide(L)'
;MNRVERERIVAFLRERILQRTGLPEARLDNDTPLTDLGIKSVDVVLISGEIEDHFDLEVDPVMMFEYRTVDAVADRLLVLLERA
;
A
#
# COMPACT_ATOMS: atom_id res chain seq x y z
N MET A 1 2.97 -13.44 -12.85
CA MET A 1 4.16 -13.24 -11.96
C MET A 1 4.88 -11.92 -12.33
N ASN A 2 4.14 -10.81 -12.25
CA ASN A 2 4.66 -9.49 -12.64
C ASN A 2 5.49 -8.87 -11.52
N ARG A 3 6.78 -9.24 -11.44
CA ARG A 3 7.74 -8.65 -10.49
C ARG A 3 7.80 -7.11 -10.58
N VAL A 4 7.74 -6.58 -11.80
CA VAL A 4 7.78 -5.13 -12.08
C VAL A 4 6.55 -4.42 -11.50
N GLU A 5 5.35 -4.98 -11.65
CA GLU A 5 4.11 -4.41 -11.10
C GLU A 5 4.17 -4.36 -9.58
N ARG A 6 4.61 -5.45 -8.95
CA ARG A 6 4.78 -5.51 -7.50
C ARG A 6 5.76 -4.45 -6.99
N GLU A 7 6.89 -4.27 -7.68
CA GLU A 7 7.88 -3.26 -7.31
C GLU A 7 7.31 -1.83 -7.43
N ARG A 8 6.48 -1.56 -8.44
CA ARG A 8 5.77 -0.28 -8.58
C ARG A 8 4.78 -0.03 -7.45
N ILE A 9 3.97 -1.04 -7.10
CA ILE A 9 2.99 -0.93 -6.01
C ILE A 9 3.70 -0.70 -4.68
N VAL A 10 4.76 -1.46 -4.38
CA VAL A 10 5.55 -1.26 -3.17
C VAL A 10 6.13 0.14 -3.14
N ALA A 11 6.77 0.60 -4.22
CA ALA A 11 7.34 1.95 -4.27
C ALA A 11 6.27 3.03 -4.03
N PHE A 12 5.09 2.88 -4.66
CA PHE A 12 3.96 3.78 -4.47
C PHE A 12 3.48 3.81 -3.01
N LEU A 13 3.23 2.63 -2.41
CA LEU A 13 2.81 2.53 -1.02
C LEU A 13 3.84 3.16 -0.09
N ARG A 14 5.14 2.87 -0.29
CA ARG A 14 6.23 3.44 0.49
C ARG A 14 6.20 4.96 0.41
N GLU A 15 6.12 5.52 -0.79
CA GLU A 15 6.06 6.98 -0.98
C GLU A 15 4.86 7.60 -0.26
N ARG A 16 3.65 7.03 -0.41
CA ARG A 16 2.45 7.54 0.26
C ARG A 16 2.54 7.45 1.78
N ILE A 17 3.11 6.37 2.32
CA ILE A 17 3.31 6.21 3.75
C ILE A 17 4.34 7.23 4.26
N LEU A 18 5.47 7.41 3.58
CA LEU A 18 6.50 8.38 3.96
C LEU A 18 5.96 9.81 3.95
N GLN A 19 5.18 10.19 2.94
CA GLN A 19 4.55 11.52 2.86
C GLN A 19 3.59 11.79 4.02
N ARG A 20 2.86 10.77 4.49
CA ARG A 20 1.84 10.93 5.56
C ARG A 20 2.43 10.83 6.96
N THR A 21 3.36 9.89 7.15
CA THR A 21 3.99 9.62 8.45
C THR A 21 5.16 10.54 8.73
N GLY A 22 5.76 11.13 7.69
CA GLY A 22 7.00 11.91 7.81
C GLY A 22 8.21 11.07 8.23
N LEU A 23 8.11 9.74 8.20
CA LEU A 23 9.21 8.84 8.51
C LEU A 23 10.28 8.93 7.42
N PRO A 24 11.56 8.74 7.75
CA PRO A 24 12.60 8.56 6.74
C PRO A 24 12.50 7.17 6.11
N GLU A 25 12.80 7.05 4.81
CA GLU A 25 12.73 5.78 4.06
C GLU A 25 13.53 4.65 4.71
N ALA A 26 14.65 4.99 5.35
CA ALA A 26 15.49 4.05 6.08
C ALA A 26 14.80 3.42 7.31
N ARG A 27 13.70 4.02 7.80
CA ARG A 27 12.90 3.52 8.93
C ARG A 27 11.63 2.81 8.48
N LEU A 28 11.35 2.80 7.18
CA LEU A 28 10.15 2.19 6.63
C LEU A 28 10.41 0.72 6.28
N ASP A 29 10.05 -0.14 7.21
CA ASP A 29 10.07 -1.58 7.04
C ASP A 29 8.78 -2.08 6.38
N ASN A 30 8.94 -2.89 5.33
CA ASN A 30 7.80 -3.45 4.60
C ASN A 30 7.06 -4.54 5.38
N ASP A 31 7.68 -5.07 6.44
CA ASP A 31 7.12 -6.07 7.35
C ASP A 31 6.44 -5.43 8.58
N THR A 32 6.62 -4.12 8.76
CA THR A 32 6.02 -3.40 9.89
C THR A 32 4.54 -3.11 9.63
N PRO A 33 3.67 -3.31 10.64
CA PRO A 33 2.27 -2.92 10.54
C PRO A 33 2.10 -1.43 10.19
N LEU A 34 1.24 -1.10 9.23
CA LEU A 34 0.91 0.28 8.84
C LEU A 34 0.50 1.13 10.04
N THR A 35 -0.27 0.54 10.97
CA THR A 35 -0.69 1.21 12.21
C THR A 35 0.49 1.56 13.12
N ASP A 36 1.56 0.76 13.11
CA ASP A 36 2.79 1.02 13.88
C ASP A 36 3.65 2.11 13.22
N LEU A 37 3.60 2.18 11.88
CA LEU A 37 4.19 3.29 11.11
C LEU A 37 3.45 4.62 11.31
N GLY A 38 2.28 4.62 11.96
CA GLY A 38 1.48 5.82 12.23
C GLY A 38 0.37 6.08 11.21
N ILE A 39 0.09 5.13 10.32
CA ILE A 39 -1.04 5.19 9.38
C ILE A 39 -2.35 5.00 10.14
N LYS A 40 -3.33 5.87 9.88
CA LYS A 40 -4.67 5.82 10.48
C LYS A 40 -5.72 5.37 9.46
N SER A 41 -6.95 5.14 9.92
CA SER A 41 -8.06 4.74 9.04
C SER A 41 -8.32 5.71 7.91
N VAL A 42 -8.20 7.01 8.17
CA VAL A 42 -8.35 8.04 7.13
C VAL A 42 -7.25 7.97 6.09
N ASP A 43 -6.02 7.67 6.49
CA ASP A 43 -4.88 7.54 5.59
C ASP A 43 -5.06 6.33 4.68
N VAL A 44 -5.52 5.21 5.23
CA VAL A 44 -5.82 3.99 4.48
C VAL A 44 -6.86 4.24 3.38
N VAL A 45 -7.98 4.89 3.71
CA VAL A 45 -9.03 5.21 2.75
C VAL A 45 -8.49 6.11 1.63
N LEU A 46 -7.69 7.11 1.99
CA LEU A 46 -7.09 8.00 1.00
C LEU A 46 -6.08 7.27 0.11
N ILE A 47 -5.17 6.48 0.68
CA ILE A 47 -4.19 5.69 -0.09
C ILE A 47 -4.92 4.73 -1.03
N SER A 48 -6.00 4.08 -0.56
CA SER A 48 -6.79 3.17 -1.38
C SER A 48 -7.35 3.89 -2.60
N GLY A 49 -8.03 5.03 -2.42
CA GLY A 49 -8.53 5.82 -3.55
C GLY A 49 -7.43 6.32 -4.50
N GLU A 50 -6.24 6.65 -3.98
CA GLU A 50 -5.09 7.02 -4.81
C GLU A 50 -4.54 5.84 -5.62
N ILE A 51 -4.63 4.61 -5.10
CA ILE A 51 -4.26 3.40 -5.84
C ILE A 51 -5.29 3.10 -6.92
N GLU A 52 -6.58 3.23 -6.60
CA GLU A 52 -7.67 3.02 -7.55
C GLU A 52 -7.53 3.95 -8.76
N ASP A 53 -7.26 5.24 -8.52
CA ASP A 53 -7.03 6.23 -9.57
C ASP A 53 -5.73 5.99 -10.35
N HIS A 54 -4.64 5.60 -9.67
CA HIS A 54 -3.34 5.44 -10.30
C HIS A 54 -3.19 4.14 -11.12
N PHE A 55 -3.81 3.06 -10.66
CA PHE A 55 -3.68 1.73 -11.24
C PHE A 55 -4.97 1.25 -11.93
N ASP A 56 -6.01 2.07 -11.97
CA ASP A 56 -7.31 1.78 -12.58
C ASP A 56 -7.91 0.45 -12.07
N LEU A 57 -7.95 0.30 -10.74
CA LEU A 57 -8.40 -0.92 -10.08
C LEU A 57 -9.34 -0.60 -8.92
N GLU A 58 -10.14 -1.57 -8.46
CA GLU A 58 -10.95 -1.41 -7.24
C GLU A 58 -10.21 -1.96 -6.01
N VAL A 59 -9.97 -1.12 -5.01
CA VAL A 59 -9.33 -1.47 -3.73
C VAL A 59 -10.32 -1.31 -2.60
N ASP A 60 -10.55 -2.38 -1.85
CA ASP A 60 -11.27 -2.24 -0.59
C ASP A 60 -10.33 -1.72 0.52
N PRO A 61 -10.54 -0.53 1.10
CA PRO A 61 -9.70 0.00 2.16
C PRO A 61 -9.70 -0.87 3.43
N VAL A 62 -10.70 -1.73 3.63
CA VAL A 62 -10.72 -2.73 4.71
C VAL A 62 -9.56 -3.71 4.54
N MET A 63 -9.16 -4.01 3.31
CA MET A 63 -8.07 -4.93 3.04
C MET A 63 -6.72 -4.37 3.54
N MET A 64 -6.49 -3.06 3.47
CA MET A 64 -5.28 -2.45 4.07
C MET A 64 -5.27 -2.52 5.60
N PHE A 65 -6.42 -2.70 6.25
CA PHE A 65 -6.48 -3.01 7.68
C PHE A 65 -6.21 -4.49 7.98
N GLU A 66 -6.68 -5.39 7.13
CA GLU A 66 -6.41 -6.83 7.25
C GLU A 66 -4.94 -7.17 6.95
N TYR A 67 -4.43 -6.64 5.85
CA TYR A 67 -3.06 -6.78 5.41
C TYR A 67 -2.23 -5.70 6.07
N ARG A 68 -1.83 -5.99 7.30
CA ARG A 68 -1.15 -5.03 8.18
C ARG A 68 0.13 -4.45 7.55
N THR A 69 0.76 -5.07 6.56
CA THR A 69 2.09 -4.69 6.09
C THR A 69 2.10 -4.26 4.62
N VAL A 70 3.09 -3.43 4.24
CA VAL A 70 3.24 -2.95 2.84
C VAL A 70 3.39 -4.13 1.88
N ASP A 71 4.13 -5.16 2.28
CA ASP A 71 4.37 -6.34 1.46
C ASP A 71 3.08 -7.12 1.17
N ALA A 72 2.26 -7.32 2.21
CA ALA A 72 0.99 -8.02 2.09
C ALA A 72 -0.04 -7.24 1.25
N VAL A 73 -0.10 -5.92 1.40
CA VAL A 73 -0.95 -5.06 0.57
C VAL A 73 -0.50 -5.12 -0.89
N ALA A 74 0.81 -5.04 -1.15
CA ALA A 74 1.35 -5.10 -2.50
C ALA A 74 1.07 -6.43 -3.18
N ASP A 75 1.19 -7.54 -2.46
CA ASP A 75 0.85 -8.87 -2.99
C ASP A 75 -0.64 -8.98 -3.33
N ARG A 76 -1.50 -8.46 -2.44
CA ARG A 76 -2.95 -8.45 -2.68
C ARG A 76 -3.35 -7.61 -3.89
N LEU A 77 -2.75 -6.43 -4.05
CA LEU A 77 -2.97 -5.55 -5.20
C LEU A 77 -2.47 -6.16 -6.50
N LEU A 78 -1.32 -6.83 -6.48
CA LEU A 78 -0.81 -7.56 -7.63
C LEU A 78 -1.82 -8.61 -8.12
N VAL A 79 -2.43 -9.34 -7.18
CA VAL A 79 -3.47 -10.33 -7.51
C VAL A 79 -4.70 -9.67 -8.12
N LEU A 80 -5.09 -8.48 -7.68
CA LEU A 80 -6.24 -7.75 -8.24
C LEU A 80 -5.92 -7.25 -9.66
N LEU A 81 -4.72 -6.71 -9.88
CA LEU A 81 -4.24 -6.30 -11.21
C LEU A 81 -4.16 -7.47 -12.20
N GLU A 82 -3.79 -8.66 -11.75
CA GLU A 82 -3.79 -9.86 -12.61
C GLU A 82 -5.22 -10.36 -12.93
N ARG A 83 -6.26 -9.79 -12.31
CA ARG A 83 -7.67 -10.18 -12.47
C ARG A 83 -8.54 -9.11 -13.12
N ALA A 84 -8.04 -7.88 -13.25
CA ALA A 84 -8.65 -6.78 -13.99
C ALA A 84 -8.41 -6.95 -15.50
#